data_AF-A0A9N9GT40-F1
#
_entry.id   AF-A0A9N9GT40-F1
#
_cell.length_a   1.000
_cell.length_b   1.000
_cell.length_c   1.000
_cell.angle_alpha   90.00
_cell.angle_beta   90.00
_cell.angle_gamma   90.00
#
_symmetry.space_group_name_H-M   'P 1'
#
loop_
_entity.id
_entity.type
_entity.pdbx_description
1 polymer ?
#
loop_
_entity_poly.entity_id
_entity_poly.type
_entity_poly.pdbx_seq_one_letter_code
_entity_poly.pdbx_strand_id
1 'polypeptide(L)'
;MIRRQTRLRREYLYRKSLETKDKQIFERKQKIKEAIREPTTHIDDEYARAGVHDPKVLITTSRDPSSRLQQFAKEMRLIFPNSQRINRGNYVIKEIVDACRANDVTDLIILHEHRGEPVSHLPYGPTAFFSLHNVVLRHDIKDEATVSEAYPHLIFHNLNSKLGHRVMNILKYLFPVPREDSKRVMTFANDNDYISFRHHVYIKTSHKDVQLAEVGPRFEMRVYEIKLGTVDLKDADTEWVLRPYQRTAKKRDQL
;
A
#
# COMPACT_ATOMS: atom_id res chain seq x y z
N MET A 1 15.31 -49.16 50.71
CA MET A 1 15.85 -47.87 50.22
C MET A 1 16.08 -47.87 48.69
N ILE A 2 16.72 -48.90 48.12
CA ILE A 2 17.07 -49.01 46.69
C ILE A 2 15.86 -48.96 45.72
N ARG A 3 14.77 -49.71 46.00
CA ARG A 3 13.57 -49.74 45.13
C ARG A 3 12.88 -48.36 44.99
N ARG A 4 12.92 -47.52 46.03
CA ARG A 4 12.36 -46.17 46.02
C ARG A 4 13.17 -45.24 45.11
N GLN A 5 14.50 -45.33 45.14
CA GLN A 5 15.38 -44.56 44.26
C GLN A 5 15.23 -45.00 42.79
N THR A 6 15.09 -46.30 42.50
CA THR A 6 14.85 -46.79 41.14
C THR A 6 13.52 -46.27 40.56
N ARG A 7 12.45 -46.23 41.36
CA ARG A 7 11.15 -45.68 40.95
C ARG A 7 11.24 -44.19 40.65
N LEU A 8 11.82 -43.40 41.56
CA LEU A 8 11.99 -41.95 41.39
C LEU A 8 12.84 -41.62 40.15
N ARG A 9 13.88 -42.41 39.88
CA ARG A 9 14.70 -42.23 38.66
C ARG A 9 13.91 -42.55 37.39
N ARG A 10 13.08 -43.60 37.38
CA ARG A 10 12.20 -43.92 36.23
C ARG A 10 11.16 -42.82 35.99
N GLU A 11 10.52 -42.31 37.04
CA GLU A 11 9.57 -41.19 36.94
C GLU A 11 10.24 -39.91 36.45
N TYR A 12 11.44 -39.59 36.94
CA TYR A 12 12.21 -38.43 36.47
C TYR A 12 12.57 -38.54 34.98
N LEU A 13 13.08 -39.70 34.54
CA LEU A 13 13.42 -39.94 33.15
C LEU A 13 12.18 -39.87 32.24
N TYR A 14 11.05 -40.40 32.70
CA TYR A 14 9.78 -40.32 31.97
C TYR A 14 9.30 -38.87 31.84
N ARG A 15 9.26 -38.09 32.93
CA ARG A 15 8.91 -36.67 32.90
C ARG A 15 9.83 -35.86 32.00
N LYS A 16 11.14 -36.08 32.08
CA LYS A 16 12.13 -35.41 31.22
C LYS A 16 11.95 -35.75 29.74
N SER A 17 11.52 -36.96 29.42
CA SER A 17 11.21 -37.38 28.03
C SER A 17 9.92 -36.76 27.48
N LEU A 18 8.95 -36.47 28.35
CA LEU A 18 7.74 -35.75 27.97
C LEU A 18 8.06 -34.26 27.75
N GLU A 19 8.83 -33.64 28.64
CA GLU A 19 9.26 -32.25 28.49
C GLU A 19 10.04 -32.00 27.19
N THR A 20 10.91 -32.93 26.76
CA THR A 20 11.63 -32.79 25.49
C THR A 20 10.71 -32.92 24.29
N LYS A 21 9.72 -33.82 24.33
CA LYS A 21 8.69 -33.92 23.27
C LYS A 21 7.82 -32.67 23.21
N ASP A 22 7.39 -32.16 24.37
CA ASP A 22 6.56 -30.95 24.44
C ASP A 22 7.32 -29.71 23.97
N LYS A 23 8.62 -29.59 24.30
CA LYS A 23 9.49 -28.53 23.76
C LYS A 23 9.62 -28.63 22.24
N GLN A 24 9.84 -29.82 21.68
CA GLN A 24 9.89 -29.99 20.23
C GLN A 24 8.57 -29.64 19.54
N ILE A 25 7.43 -30.02 20.14
CA ILE A 25 6.11 -29.66 19.63
C ILE A 25 5.90 -28.15 19.71
N PHE A 26 6.31 -27.51 20.81
CA PHE A 26 6.22 -26.06 21.00
C PHE A 26 7.07 -25.30 19.98
N GLU A 27 8.33 -25.68 19.78
CA GLU A 27 9.22 -25.09 18.78
C GLU A 27 8.68 -25.27 17.36
N ARG A 28 8.14 -26.46 17.03
CA ARG A 28 7.54 -26.71 15.72
C ARG A 28 6.27 -25.86 15.52
N LYS A 29 5.42 -25.73 16.55
CA LYS A 29 4.24 -24.85 16.51
C LYS A 29 4.62 -23.38 16.38
N GLN A 30 5.69 -22.93 17.03
CA GLN A 30 6.20 -21.56 16.88
C GLN A 30 6.70 -21.30 15.45
N LYS A 31 7.52 -22.22 14.89
CA LYS A 31 7.98 -22.11 13.50
C LYS A 31 6.83 -22.11 12.50
N ILE A 32 5.81 -22.96 12.70
CA ILE A 32 4.61 -22.97 11.85
C ILE A 32 3.84 -21.65 12.01
N LYS A 33 3.69 -21.15 13.23
CA LYS A 33 2.99 -19.88 13.49
C LYS A 33 3.72 -18.68 12.86
N GLU A 34 5.05 -18.66 12.88
CA GLU A 34 5.87 -17.66 12.20
C GLU A 34 5.74 -17.77 10.68
N ALA A 35 5.81 -18.99 10.12
CA ALA A 35 5.66 -19.21 8.68
C ALA A 35 4.26 -18.85 8.16
N ILE A 36 3.20 -19.04 8.96
CA ILE A 36 1.83 -18.59 8.60
C ILE A 36 1.71 -17.06 8.70
N ARG A 37 2.47 -16.42 9.60
CA ARG A 37 2.41 -14.96 9.80
C ARG A 37 3.12 -14.19 8.70
N GLU A 38 4.09 -14.80 8.03
CA GLU A 38 4.78 -14.22 6.88
C GLU A 38 4.34 -14.92 5.59
N PRO A 39 3.25 -14.47 4.92
CA PRO A 39 2.88 -15.03 3.64
C PRO A 39 4.05 -14.82 2.66
N THR A 40 4.65 -15.94 2.24
CA THR A 40 5.81 -15.96 1.34
C THR A 40 5.42 -15.83 -0.14
N THR A 41 4.13 -15.99 -0.45
CA THR A 41 3.57 -15.90 -1.79
C THR A 41 2.33 -15.01 -1.82
N HIS A 42 2.18 -14.20 -2.89
CA HIS A 42 1.00 -13.35 -3.14
C HIS A 42 -0.36 -14.07 -3.11
N ILE A 43 -0.35 -15.41 -3.16
CA ILE A 43 -1.55 -16.26 -3.17
C ILE A 43 -2.31 -16.20 -1.83
N ASP A 44 -1.64 -15.90 -0.72
CA ASP A 44 -2.24 -15.81 0.62
C ASP A 44 -2.34 -14.36 1.14
N ASP A 45 -2.13 -13.36 0.27
CA ASP A 45 -2.16 -11.93 0.60
C ASP A 45 -3.53 -11.32 0.26
N GLU A 46 -3.85 -10.12 0.78
CA GLU A 46 -5.12 -9.43 0.48
C GLU A 46 -5.33 -9.16 -1.02
N TYR A 47 -4.23 -9.17 -1.77
CA TYR A 47 -4.16 -8.98 -3.21
C TYR A 47 -4.17 -10.28 -4.03
N ALA A 48 -4.56 -11.43 -3.44
CA ALA A 48 -4.53 -12.73 -4.12
C ALA A 48 -5.32 -12.78 -5.44
N ARG A 49 -6.35 -11.92 -5.58
CA ARG A 49 -7.18 -11.81 -6.79
C ARG A 49 -6.69 -10.75 -7.79
N ALA A 50 -5.57 -10.10 -7.50
CA ALA A 50 -5.05 -9.06 -8.37
C ALA A 50 -4.65 -9.63 -9.75
N GLY A 51 -5.07 -8.93 -10.80
CA GLY A 51 -4.84 -9.35 -12.20
C GLY A 51 -5.95 -10.23 -12.79
N VAL A 52 -6.92 -10.70 -12.00
CA VAL A 52 -8.12 -11.39 -12.52
C VAL A 52 -9.19 -10.39 -12.95
N HIS A 53 -9.35 -9.33 -12.16
CA HIS A 53 -10.28 -8.23 -12.44
C HIS A 53 -9.51 -6.91 -12.43
N ASP A 54 -9.94 -5.99 -13.28
CA ASP A 54 -9.40 -4.63 -13.27
C ASP A 54 -9.82 -3.90 -11.98
N PRO A 55 -8.90 -3.20 -11.30
CA PRO A 55 -9.24 -2.46 -10.10
C PRO A 55 -10.22 -1.34 -10.41
N LYS A 56 -11.16 -1.14 -9.48
CA LYS A 56 -12.13 -0.04 -9.50
C LYS A 56 -11.79 0.87 -8.32
N VAL A 57 -11.23 2.03 -8.61
CA VAL A 57 -10.77 2.96 -7.59
C VAL A 57 -11.80 4.08 -7.39
N LEU A 58 -12.27 4.27 -6.17
CA LEU A 58 -13.08 5.41 -5.80
C LEU A 58 -12.22 6.51 -5.17
N ILE A 59 -12.31 7.72 -5.69
CA ILE A 59 -11.63 8.90 -5.17
C ILE A 59 -12.67 9.84 -4.56
N THR A 60 -12.47 10.19 -3.30
CA THR A 60 -13.27 11.18 -2.58
C THR A 60 -12.37 12.20 -1.91
N THR A 61 -12.90 13.36 -1.57
CA THR A 61 -12.19 14.40 -0.81
C THR A 61 -12.63 14.41 0.66
N SER A 62 -12.08 15.36 1.42
CA SER A 62 -12.61 15.82 2.71
C SER A 62 -14.05 16.36 2.58
N ARG A 63 -14.71 16.58 3.73
CA ARG A 63 -16.10 17.08 3.83
C ARG A 63 -16.29 18.41 3.12
N ASP A 64 -15.38 19.35 3.40
CA ASP A 64 -15.37 20.70 2.84
C ASP A 64 -14.03 20.92 2.10
N PRO A 65 -13.94 20.53 0.82
CA PRO A 65 -12.71 20.63 0.04
C PRO A 65 -12.54 22.04 -0.57
N SER A 66 -11.32 22.58 -0.55
CA SER A 66 -10.99 23.79 -1.30
C SER A 66 -11.10 23.55 -2.81
N SER A 67 -11.16 24.65 -3.57
CA SER A 67 -11.09 24.61 -5.04
C SER A 67 -9.82 23.90 -5.54
N ARG A 68 -8.69 24.12 -4.86
CA ARG A 68 -7.40 23.48 -5.19
C ARG A 68 -7.44 21.97 -4.96
N LEU A 69 -8.04 21.50 -3.86
CA LEU A 69 -8.21 20.06 -3.61
C LEU A 69 -9.20 19.43 -4.58
N GLN A 70 -10.25 20.13 -4.99
CA GLN A 70 -11.17 19.63 -6.02
C GLN A 70 -10.48 19.48 -7.38
N GLN A 71 -9.58 20.41 -7.75
CA GLN A 71 -8.75 20.28 -8.94
C GLN A 71 -7.79 19.09 -8.81
N PHE A 72 -7.10 18.97 -7.68
CA PHE A 72 -6.22 17.83 -7.41
C PHE A 72 -6.97 16.49 -7.50
N ALA A 73 -8.19 16.40 -6.94
CA ALA A 73 -9.02 15.19 -7.05
C ALA A 73 -9.40 14.84 -8.50
N LYS A 74 -9.57 15.85 -9.38
CA LYS A 74 -9.75 15.61 -10.82
C LYS A 74 -8.48 15.09 -11.47
N GLU A 75 -7.31 15.59 -11.07
CA GLU A 75 -6.02 15.12 -11.57
C GLU A 75 -5.72 13.69 -11.11
N MET A 76 -6.00 13.36 -9.85
CA MET A 76 -5.88 12.00 -9.32
C MET A 76 -6.79 11.01 -10.06
N ARG A 77 -7.99 11.43 -10.47
CA ARG A 77 -8.86 10.64 -11.36
C ARG A 77 -8.20 10.35 -12.71
N LEU A 78 -7.46 11.31 -13.26
CA LEU A 78 -6.75 11.09 -14.52
C LEU A 78 -5.54 10.17 -14.36
N ILE A 79 -4.92 10.12 -13.17
CA ILE A 79 -3.81 9.22 -12.87
C ILE A 79 -4.29 7.76 -12.90
N PHE A 80 -5.32 7.41 -12.14
CA PHE A 80 -5.78 6.03 -12.04
C PHE A 80 -6.81 5.70 -13.14
N PRO A 81 -6.52 4.77 -14.06
CA PRO A 81 -7.51 4.27 -15.00
C PRO A 81 -8.68 3.62 -14.25
N ASN A 82 -9.88 3.62 -14.83
CA ASN A 82 -11.10 3.07 -14.23
C ASN A 82 -11.52 3.72 -12.89
N SER A 83 -10.95 4.87 -12.53
CA SER A 83 -11.29 5.55 -11.29
C SER A 83 -12.53 6.43 -11.43
N GLN A 84 -13.30 6.52 -10.35
CA GLN A 84 -14.48 7.38 -10.25
C GLN A 84 -14.31 8.37 -9.11
N ARG A 85 -14.63 9.64 -9.38
CA ARG A 85 -14.62 10.69 -8.36
C ARG A 85 -16.02 10.91 -7.83
N ILE A 86 -16.20 10.81 -6.51
CA ILE A 86 -17.45 11.18 -5.83
C ILE A 86 -17.22 12.42 -4.97
N ASN A 87 -18.22 13.32 -4.96
CA ASN A 87 -18.24 14.45 -4.05
C ASN A 87 -18.62 13.97 -2.65
N ARG A 88 -17.81 14.32 -1.66
CA ARG A 88 -18.00 13.88 -0.28
C ARG A 88 -19.30 14.37 0.36
N GLY A 89 -19.61 15.66 0.20
CA GLY A 89 -20.81 16.27 0.78
C GLY A 89 -20.96 15.95 2.28
N ASN A 90 -22.16 15.49 2.67
CA ASN A 90 -22.47 15.12 4.06
C ASN A 90 -22.29 13.63 4.37
N TYR A 91 -21.78 12.82 3.44
CA TYR A 91 -21.64 11.39 3.66
C TYR A 91 -20.65 11.08 4.78
N VAL A 92 -20.99 10.10 5.63
CA VAL A 92 -20.10 9.57 6.68
C VAL A 92 -19.13 8.54 6.09
N ILE A 93 -17.94 8.35 6.69
CA ILE A 93 -16.90 7.50 6.09
C ILE A 93 -17.40 6.07 5.94
N LYS A 94 -18.11 5.61 6.97
CA LYS A 94 -18.75 4.30 6.99
C LYS A 94 -19.73 4.11 5.83
N GLU A 95 -20.59 5.09 5.55
CA GLU A 95 -21.54 5.03 4.43
C GLU A 95 -20.85 4.91 3.07
N ILE A 96 -19.74 5.62 2.88
CA ILE A 96 -18.95 5.52 1.65
C ILE A 96 -18.30 4.15 1.54
N VAL A 97 -17.73 3.62 2.62
CA VAL A 97 -17.14 2.27 2.63
C VAL A 97 -18.21 1.22 2.34
N ASP A 98 -19.39 1.32 2.94
CA ASP A 98 -20.50 0.39 2.71
C ASP A 98 -21.02 0.48 1.26
N ALA A 99 -21.11 1.69 0.69
CA ALA A 99 -21.42 1.89 -0.71
C ALA A 99 -20.34 1.35 -1.65
N CYS A 100 -19.07 1.45 -1.28
CA CYS A 100 -17.96 0.86 -2.04
C CYS A 100 -18.03 -0.66 -2.04
N ARG A 101 -18.31 -1.27 -0.89
CA ARG A 101 -18.51 -2.73 -0.74
C ARG A 101 -19.71 -3.21 -1.57
N ALA A 102 -20.80 -2.45 -1.63
CA ALA A 102 -21.98 -2.80 -2.43
C ALA A 102 -21.76 -2.72 -3.95
N ASN A 103 -20.77 -1.93 -4.41
CA ASN A 103 -20.44 -1.74 -5.82
C ASN A 103 -19.17 -2.49 -6.27
N ASP A 104 -18.64 -3.38 -5.42
CA ASP A 104 -17.39 -4.11 -5.66
C ASP A 104 -16.22 -3.20 -6.05
N VAL A 105 -16.10 -2.05 -5.38
CA VAL A 105 -14.96 -1.15 -5.49
C VAL A 105 -13.77 -1.79 -4.80
N THR A 106 -12.61 -1.81 -5.47
CA THR A 106 -11.39 -2.45 -4.93
C THR A 106 -10.64 -1.53 -3.99
N ASP A 107 -10.63 -0.22 -4.26
CA ASP A 107 -9.81 0.73 -3.51
C ASP A 107 -10.53 2.04 -3.29
N LEU A 108 -10.36 2.59 -2.08
CA LEU A 108 -10.86 3.90 -1.69
C LEU A 108 -9.68 4.82 -1.39
N ILE A 109 -9.58 5.91 -2.13
CA ILE A 109 -8.61 6.98 -1.91
C ILE A 109 -9.36 8.20 -1.37
N ILE A 110 -8.99 8.66 -0.17
CA ILE A 110 -9.52 9.90 0.40
C ILE A 110 -8.44 10.96 0.35
N LEU A 111 -8.79 12.11 -0.23
CA LEU A 111 -7.91 13.25 -0.36
C LEU A 111 -8.22 14.35 0.67
N HIS A 112 -7.20 14.89 1.31
CA HIS A 112 -7.20 15.79 2.45
C HIS A 112 -6.09 16.83 2.27
N GLU A 113 -6.41 18.11 2.51
CA GLU A 113 -5.40 19.19 2.39
C GLU A 113 -4.39 19.23 3.53
N HIS A 114 -4.84 18.92 4.75
CA HIS A 114 -4.05 19.09 5.98
C HIS A 114 -3.87 17.80 6.76
N ARG A 115 -4.63 16.77 6.41
CA ARG A 115 -4.54 15.44 7.02
C ARG A 115 -3.95 14.52 5.96
N GLY A 116 -3.28 13.45 6.37
CA GLY A 116 -2.71 12.51 5.42
C GLY A 116 -3.74 11.94 4.45
N GLU A 117 -3.26 11.43 3.32
CA GLU A 117 -4.03 10.81 2.25
C GLU A 117 -4.10 9.29 2.47
N PRO A 118 -5.21 8.74 3.00
CA PRO A 118 -5.37 7.30 3.11
C PRO A 118 -5.72 6.67 1.76
N VAL A 119 -5.00 5.60 1.45
CA VAL A 119 -5.33 4.62 0.43
C VAL A 119 -5.76 3.35 1.15
N SER A 120 -7.03 2.98 0.99
CA SER A 120 -7.65 1.83 1.67
C SER A 120 -8.07 0.78 0.66
N HIS A 121 -7.54 -0.43 0.79
CA HIS A 121 -7.94 -1.56 -0.04
C HIS A 121 -9.19 -2.22 0.56
N LEU A 122 -10.19 -2.48 -0.26
CA LEU A 122 -11.48 -3.05 0.12
C LEU A 122 -11.60 -4.49 -0.41
N PRO A 123 -12.40 -5.37 0.21
CA PRO A 123 -13.35 -5.11 1.31
C PRO A 123 -12.76 -5.13 2.73
N TYR A 124 -11.59 -5.75 2.92
CA TYR A 124 -10.93 -5.95 4.22
C TYR A 124 -9.42 -5.68 4.17
N GLY A 125 -8.94 -5.04 3.11
CA GLY A 125 -7.51 -4.84 2.89
C GLY A 125 -6.90 -3.78 3.79
N PRO A 126 -5.57 -3.58 3.68
CA PRO A 126 -4.85 -2.61 4.49
C PRO A 126 -5.20 -1.17 4.10
N THR A 127 -4.99 -0.26 5.05
CA THR A 127 -5.03 1.19 4.79
C THR A 127 -3.64 1.77 5.02
N ALA A 128 -3.06 2.34 3.97
CA ALA A 128 -1.81 3.08 4.03
C ALA A 128 -2.09 4.57 4.04
N PHE A 129 -1.49 5.27 4.98
CA PHE A 129 -1.61 6.71 5.11
C PHE A 129 -0.33 7.40 4.64
N PHE A 130 -0.48 8.32 3.70
CA PHE A 130 0.60 9.08 3.11
C PHE A 130 0.53 10.56 3.48
N SER A 131 1.66 11.20 3.72
CA SER A 131 1.75 12.66 3.71
C SER A 131 2.29 13.12 2.36
N LEU A 132 1.58 14.04 1.71
CA LEU A 132 2.04 14.64 0.46
C LEU A 132 2.88 15.89 0.73
N HIS A 133 3.95 16.04 -0.03
CA HIS A 133 4.88 17.15 -0.02
C HIS A 133 5.13 17.62 -1.46
N ASN A 134 5.49 18.89 -1.62
CA ASN A 134 5.91 19.46 -2.90
C ASN A 134 4.90 19.22 -4.04
N VAL A 135 3.60 19.36 -3.73
CA VAL A 135 2.52 19.10 -4.69
C VAL A 135 2.43 20.24 -5.71
N VAL A 136 2.79 19.94 -6.95
CA VAL A 136 2.59 20.80 -8.11
C VAL A 136 1.45 20.22 -8.93
N LEU A 137 0.36 21.00 -9.05
CA LEU A 137 -0.81 20.61 -9.83
C LEU A 137 -0.52 20.68 -11.31
N ARG A 138 -1.18 19.85 -12.09
CA ARG A 138 -1.11 19.89 -13.55
C ARG A 138 -1.59 21.22 -14.11
N HIS A 139 -2.62 21.83 -13.52
CA HIS A 139 -3.12 23.15 -13.95
C HIS A 139 -2.09 24.28 -13.76
N ASP A 140 -1.07 24.07 -12.93
CA ASP A 140 0.02 25.02 -12.72
C ASP A 140 1.16 24.82 -13.77
N ILE A 141 1.10 23.76 -14.58
CA ILE A 141 2.10 23.41 -15.60
C ILE A 141 1.69 24.00 -16.95
N LYS A 142 2.62 24.68 -17.64
CA LYS A 142 2.36 25.43 -18.88
C LYS A 142 1.99 24.56 -20.09
N ASP A 143 2.45 23.31 -20.14
CA ASP A 143 2.20 22.40 -21.26
C ASP A 143 0.96 21.54 -21.01
N GLU A 144 -0.20 22.06 -21.39
CA GLU A 144 -1.49 21.37 -21.28
C GLU A 144 -1.70 20.34 -22.40
N ALA A 145 -0.86 19.31 -22.48
CA ALA A 145 -1.13 18.16 -23.33
C ALA A 145 -2.30 17.34 -22.75
N THR A 146 -3.25 16.91 -23.59
CA THR A 146 -4.34 16.03 -23.17
C THR A 146 -3.80 14.72 -22.60
N VAL A 147 -4.24 14.35 -21.39
CA VAL A 147 -3.78 13.13 -20.73
C VAL A 147 -4.37 11.91 -21.41
N SER A 148 -3.52 10.97 -21.83
CA SER A 148 -3.98 9.66 -22.29
C SER A 148 -4.50 8.85 -21.10
N GLU A 149 -5.72 8.32 -21.21
CA GLU A 149 -6.30 7.39 -20.22
C GLU A 149 -5.85 5.93 -20.44
N ALA A 150 -4.86 5.70 -21.32
CA ALA A 150 -4.27 4.38 -21.51
C ALA A 150 -3.67 3.84 -20.20
N TYR A 151 -3.60 2.51 -20.09
CA TYR A 151 -3.07 1.84 -18.90
C TYR A 151 -1.56 2.09 -18.80
N PRO A 152 -1.07 2.68 -17.70
CA PRO A 152 0.32 3.10 -17.57
C PRO A 152 1.24 1.93 -17.25
N HIS A 153 2.46 1.96 -17.77
CA HIS A 153 3.57 1.18 -17.20
C HIS A 153 4.01 1.81 -15.88
N LEU A 154 4.29 0.96 -14.89
CA LEU A 154 4.73 1.38 -13.57
C LEU A 154 6.23 1.10 -13.41
N ILE A 155 6.95 2.07 -12.86
CA ILE A 155 8.36 1.93 -12.48
C ILE A 155 8.46 2.19 -10.99
N PHE A 156 8.93 1.19 -10.24
CA PHE A 156 9.27 1.34 -8.83
C PHE A 156 10.79 1.30 -8.68
N HIS A 157 11.37 2.34 -8.09
CA HIS A 157 12.80 2.46 -7.91
C HIS A 157 13.15 2.57 -6.42
N ASN A 158 14.10 1.76 -5.97
CA ASN A 158 14.67 1.79 -4.61
C ASN A 158 13.66 1.51 -3.46
N LEU A 159 12.69 0.60 -3.69
CA LEU A 159 11.76 0.08 -2.68
C LEU A 159 12.12 -1.38 -2.36
N ASN A 160 13.33 -1.59 -1.83
CA ASN A 160 13.92 -2.92 -1.71
C ASN A 160 13.70 -3.57 -0.32
N SER A 161 13.26 -2.80 0.67
CA SER A 161 12.98 -3.35 2.00
C SER A 161 11.68 -4.16 2.01
N LYS A 162 11.45 -4.94 3.08
CA LYS A 162 10.17 -5.65 3.28
C LYS A 162 8.98 -4.67 3.31
N LEU A 163 9.14 -3.53 3.96
CA LEU A 163 8.13 -2.47 3.99
C LEU A 163 7.98 -1.80 2.61
N GLY A 164 9.09 -1.56 1.92
CA GLY A 164 9.13 -1.03 0.55
C GLY A 164 8.34 -1.92 -0.41
N HIS A 165 8.54 -3.24 -0.36
CA HIS A 165 7.74 -4.19 -1.13
C HIS A 165 6.26 -4.18 -0.74
N ARG A 166 5.92 -4.03 0.55
CA ARG A 166 4.53 -3.89 1.01
C ARG A 166 3.86 -2.64 0.44
N VAL A 167 4.52 -1.48 0.53
CA VAL A 167 4.03 -0.21 -0.04
C VAL A 167 3.95 -0.28 -1.57
N MET A 168 4.94 -0.90 -2.22
CA MET A 168 4.92 -1.16 -3.66
C MET A 168 3.71 -1.99 -4.06
N ASN A 169 3.35 -3.03 -3.31
CA ASN A 169 2.17 -3.84 -3.58
C ASN A 169 0.87 -3.02 -3.47
N ILE A 170 0.71 -2.26 -2.38
CA ILE A 170 -0.46 -1.38 -2.19
C ILE A 170 -0.61 -0.43 -3.37
N LEU A 171 0.48 0.23 -3.81
CA LEU A 171 0.43 1.18 -4.92
C LEU A 171 0.27 0.52 -6.29
N LYS A 172 0.89 -0.64 -6.51
CA LYS A 172 0.86 -1.36 -7.78
C LYS A 172 -0.55 -1.85 -8.12
N TYR A 173 -1.28 -2.36 -7.12
CA TYR A 173 -2.60 -2.96 -7.33
C TYR A 173 -3.73 -1.94 -7.51
N LEU A 174 -3.44 -0.65 -7.39
CA LEU A 174 -4.35 0.43 -7.82
C LEU A 174 -4.46 0.56 -9.36
N PHE A 175 -3.57 -0.09 -10.11
CA PHE A 175 -3.50 0.05 -11.57
C PHE A 175 -3.84 -1.27 -12.27
N PRO A 176 -4.55 -1.20 -13.42
CA PRO A 176 -4.76 -2.35 -14.28
C PRO A 176 -3.45 -2.76 -14.99
N VAL A 177 -3.42 -3.98 -15.51
CA VAL A 177 -2.26 -4.51 -16.23
C VAL A 177 -2.11 -3.77 -17.57
N PRO A 178 -0.98 -3.09 -17.84
CA PRO A 178 -0.78 -2.35 -19.08
C PRO A 178 -0.51 -3.28 -20.26
N ARG A 179 -0.87 -2.81 -21.46
CA ARG A 179 -0.44 -3.43 -22.72
C ARG A 179 1.02 -3.08 -23.01
N GLU A 180 1.72 -3.93 -23.75
CA GLU A 180 3.14 -3.73 -24.10
C GLU A 180 3.40 -2.50 -24.97
N ASP A 181 2.39 -2.04 -25.71
CA ASP A 181 2.46 -0.87 -26.59
C ASP A 181 2.12 0.45 -25.88
N SER A 182 1.85 0.42 -24.58
CA SER A 182 1.49 1.62 -23.84
C SER A 182 2.66 2.61 -23.76
N LYS A 183 2.36 3.86 -24.13
CA LYS A 183 3.32 4.98 -24.14
C LYS A 183 3.32 5.77 -22.84
N ARG A 184 2.47 5.40 -21.88
CA ARG A 184 2.26 6.10 -20.63
C ARG A 184 3.08 5.42 -19.53
N VAL A 185 3.85 6.18 -18.77
CA VAL A 185 4.72 5.67 -17.70
C VAL A 185 4.52 6.49 -16.43
N MET A 186 4.38 5.81 -15.31
CA MET A 186 4.36 6.40 -13.98
C MET A 186 5.52 5.86 -13.16
N THR A 187 6.27 6.78 -12.56
CA THR A 187 7.46 6.46 -11.80
C THR A 187 7.22 6.77 -10.33
N PHE A 188 7.49 5.79 -9.49
CA PHE A 188 7.55 5.87 -8.04
C PHE A 188 9.01 5.62 -7.63
N ALA A 189 9.76 6.69 -7.40
CA ALA A 189 11.16 6.62 -7.04
C ALA A 189 11.35 7.00 -5.58
N ASN A 190 11.89 6.07 -4.78
CA ASN A 190 12.18 6.31 -3.38
C ASN A 190 13.57 6.91 -3.18
N ASP A 191 13.62 8.03 -2.45
CA ASP A 191 14.85 8.65 -1.95
C ASP A 191 14.64 9.06 -0.48
N ASN A 192 15.42 8.51 0.45
CA ASN A 192 15.34 8.80 1.89
C ASN A 192 13.91 8.69 2.49
N ASP A 193 13.19 7.61 2.19
CA ASP A 193 11.77 7.37 2.54
C ASP A 193 10.74 8.31 1.90
N TYR A 194 11.15 9.18 0.98
CA TYR A 194 10.25 10.00 0.16
C TYR A 194 10.06 9.34 -1.20
N ILE A 195 8.83 8.92 -1.47
CA ILE A 195 8.44 8.35 -2.77
C ILE A 195 8.06 9.52 -3.69
N SER A 196 8.96 9.86 -4.59
CA SER A 196 8.72 10.82 -5.66
C SER A 196 7.83 10.19 -6.72
N PHE A 197 6.65 10.78 -6.95
CA PHE A 197 5.76 10.42 -8.05
C PHE A 197 5.97 11.34 -9.25
N ARG A 198 6.13 10.76 -10.43
CA ARG A 198 6.15 11.48 -11.71
C ARG A 198 5.36 10.73 -12.77
N HIS A 199 4.69 11.49 -13.63
CA HIS A 199 3.85 10.93 -14.69
C HIS A 199 4.28 11.46 -16.05
N HIS A 200 4.80 10.56 -16.87
CA HIS A 200 5.35 10.87 -18.18
C HIS A 200 4.63 10.10 -19.28
N VAL A 201 4.64 10.69 -20.48
CA VAL A 201 4.38 9.99 -21.73
C VAL A 201 5.67 9.96 -22.50
N TYR A 202 5.99 8.82 -23.11
CA TYR A 202 7.21 8.66 -23.88
C TYR A 202 6.94 8.44 -25.36
N ILE A 203 7.83 8.95 -26.19
CA ILE A 203 7.86 8.67 -27.63
C ILE A 203 9.24 8.11 -27.94
N LYS A 204 9.26 6.91 -28.53
CA LYS A 204 10.49 6.31 -29.05
C LYS A 204 10.76 6.95 -30.42
N THR A 205 11.78 7.81 -30.50
CA THR A 205 12.19 8.44 -31.76
C THR A 205 13.08 7.48 -32.57
N SER A 206 13.91 6.71 -31.88
CA SER A 206 14.84 5.74 -32.44
C SER A 206 14.91 4.49 -31.55
N HIS A 207 15.64 3.44 -31.97
CA HIS A 207 15.86 2.25 -31.13
C HIS A 207 16.64 2.54 -29.83
N LYS A 208 17.43 3.62 -29.79
CA LYS A 208 18.28 4.00 -28.64
C LYS A 208 17.77 5.22 -27.86
N ASP A 209 16.93 6.04 -28.47
CA ASP A 209 16.54 7.33 -27.92
C ASP A 209 15.04 7.39 -27.64
N VAL A 210 14.73 7.84 -26.43
CA VAL A 210 13.37 8.01 -25.93
C VAL A 210 13.21 9.45 -25.44
N GLN A 211 12.20 10.14 -25.96
CA GLN A 211 11.80 11.46 -25.48
C GLN A 211 10.66 11.31 -24.49
N LEU A 212 10.76 12.03 -23.37
CA LEU A 212 9.76 12.05 -22.31
C LEU A 212 9.10 13.42 -22.26
N ALA A 213 7.77 13.43 -22.19
CA ALA A 213 6.96 14.60 -21.92
C ALA A 213 6.23 14.38 -20.59
N GLU A 214 6.23 15.38 -19.71
CA GLU A 214 5.54 15.30 -18.44
C GLU A 214 4.09 15.75 -18.57
N VAL A 215 3.17 14.99 -17.97
CA VAL A 215 1.72 15.16 -18.24
C VAL A 215 0.89 15.25 -16.96
N GLY A 216 1.37 14.71 -15.84
CA GLY A 216 0.62 14.69 -14.57
C GLY A 216 1.20 15.61 -13.49
N PRO A 217 0.56 15.64 -12.31
CA PRO A 217 1.07 16.38 -11.17
C PRO A 217 2.39 15.78 -10.66
N ARG A 218 3.17 16.62 -9.99
CA ARG A 218 4.37 16.22 -9.26
C ARG A 218 4.06 16.24 -7.78
N PHE A 219 4.46 15.21 -7.07
CA PHE A 219 4.45 15.23 -5.62
C PHE A 219 5.44 14.22 -5.08
N GLU A 220 5.80 14.42 -3.83
CA GLU A 220 6.51 13.46 -3.00
C GLU A 220 5.52 12.97 -1.95
N MET A 221 5.47 11.67 -1.76
CA MET A 221 4.64 11.08 -0.71
C MET A 221 5.52 10.33 0.27
N ARG A 222 5.20 10.43 1.55
CA ARG A 222 5.86 9.68 2.60
C ARG A 222 4.81 8.87 3.35
N VAL A 223 4.99 7.55 3.39
CA VAL A 223 4.13 6.71 4.23
C VAL A 223 4.44 6.98 5.70
N TYR A 224 3.40 7.17 6.51
CA TYR A 224 3.58 7.36 7.96
C TYR A 224 2.85 6.31 8.79
N GLU A 225 1.88 5.60 8.24
CA GLU A 225 1.13 4.57 8.96
C GLU A 225 0.55 3.55 7.98
N ILE A 226 0.60 2.26 8.34
CA ILE A 226 -0.08 1.17 7.63
C ILE A 226 -0.88 0.39 8.67
N LYS A 227 -2.19 0.27 8.44
CA LYS A 227 -3.12 -0.52 9.28
C LYS A 227 -3.64 -1.73 8.52
N LEU A 228 -3.83 -2.85 9.22
CA LEU A 228 -4.44 -4.08 8.72
C LEU A 228 -5.97 -4.01 8.84
N GLY A 229 -6.55 -3.04 8.14
CA GLY A 229 -8.00 -2.87 8.11
C GLY A 229 -8.40 -1.65 7.30
N THR A 230 -9.69 -1.57 7.01
CA THR A 230 -10.30 -0.52 6.22
C THR A 230 -10.42 0.79 6.99
N VAL A 231 -10.58 1.91 6.29
CA VAL A 231 -10.56 3.27 6.88
C VAL A 231 -11.66 3.53 7.92
N ASP A 232 -12.75 2.75 7.93
CA ASP A 232 -13.81 2.77 8.93
C ASP A 232 -13.40 2.12 10.26
N LEU A 233 -12.46 1.17 10.24
CA LEU A 233 -11.97 0.42 11.40
C LEU A 233 -10.82 1.16 12.08
N LYS A 234 -11.16 2.06 13.02
CA LYS A 234 -10.15 2.84 13.77
C LYS A 234 -9.23 1.98 14.64
N ASP A 235 -9.79 0.91 15.20
CA ASP A 235 -9.12 -0.01 16.13
C ASP A 235 -8.42 -1.17 15.42
N ALA A 236 -8.25 -1.11 14.10
CA ALA A 236 -7.49 -2.09 13.34
C ALA A 236 -6.01 -2.11 13.78
N ASP A 237 -5.41 -3.30 13.75
CA ASP A 237 -4.02 -3.51 14.13
C ASP A 237 -3.09 -2.70 13.21
N THR A 238 -2.14 -1.99 13.82
CA THR A 238 -1.12 -1.24 13.09
C THR A 238 0.01 -2.17 12.66
N GLU A 239 0.18 -2.34 11.34
CA GLU A 239 1.31 -3.10 10.76
C GLU A 239 2.62 -2.33 10.96
N TRP A 240 2.61 -1.04 10.60
CA TRP A 240 3.77 -0.17 10.69
C TRP A 240 3.36 1.28 10.96
N VAL A 241 4.18 2.01 11.71
CA VAL A 241 3.99 3.43 11.96
C VAL A 241 5.33 4.14 12.04
N LEU A 242 5.42 5.31 11.42
CA LEU A 242 6.57 6.19 11.49
C LEU A 242 6.69 6.75 12.91
N ARG A 243 7.85 6.54 13.54
CA ARG A 243 8.13 6.99 14.92
C ARG A 243 9.20 8.09 14.90
N PRO A 244 8.85 9.35 14.62
CA PRO A 244 9.82 10.43 14.40
C PRO A 244 10.61 10.81 15.66
N TYR A 245 10.03 10.59 16.85
CA TYR A 245 10.63 10.97 18.14
C TYR A 245 11.61 9.93 18.71
N GLN A 246 11.95 8.88 17.96
CA GLN A 246 12.98 7.93 18.37
C GLN A 246 14.38 8.47 18.05
N ARG A 247 15.35 8.21 18.95
CA ARG A 247 16.73 8.71 18.84
C ARG A 247 17.42 8.35 17.51
N THR A 248 17.11 7.18 16.95
CA THR A 248 17.70 6.68 15.69
C THR A 248 16.78 6.88 14.47
N ALA A 249 15.63 7.55 14.63
CA ALA A 249 14.65 7.69 13.55
C ALA A 249 15.23 8.35 12.30
N LYS A 250 16.06 9.38 12.45
CA LYS A 250 16.69 10.10 11.34
C LYS A 250 17.86 9.37 10.66
N LYS A 251 18.26 8.20 11.19
CA LYS A 251 19.41 7.44 10.69
C LYS A 251 19.01 6.14 9.97
N ARG A 252 17.71 5.86 9.88
CA ARG A 252 17.21 4.58 9.38
C ARG A 252 16.22 4.83 8.26
N ASP A 253 16.62 4.47 7.05
CA ASP A 253 15.70 4.36 5.93
C ASP A 253 14.87 3.07 6.10
N GLN A 254 13.56 3.18 5.85
CA GLN A 254 12.57 2.15 6.12
C GLN A 254 12.06 1.49 4.84
N LEU A 255 12.12 2.19 3.70
CA LEU A 255 11.59 1.77 2.39
C LEU A 255 12.64 1.14 1.48
#